data_AF-A0A954NAE0-F1
#
_entry.id   AF-A0A954NAE0-F1
#
_cell.length_a   1.000
_cell.length_b   1.000
_cell.length_c   1.000
_cell.angle_alpha   90.00
_cell.angle_beta   90.00
_cell.angle_gamma   90.00
#
_symmetry.space_group_name_H-M   'P 1'
#
loop_
_entity.id
_entity.type
_entity.pdbx_description
1 polymer ?
#
loop_
_entity_poly.entity_id
_entity_poly.type
_entity_poly.pdbx_seq_one_letter_code
_entity_poly.pdbx_strand_id
1 'polypeptide(L)' 'MSVNFDDLRKLPVAEKLRLVVELWDDISASDEPLVLGERQQQEAERRDDELRANPQIAITRDELCRRVGKTDG' A
#
# COMPACT_ATOMS: atom_id res chain seq x y z
N MET A 1 10.40 21.50 -8.00
CA MET A 1 9.68 21.26 -9.28
C MET A 1 8.24 20.87 -8.95
N SER A 2 7.28 21.28 -9.76
CA SER A 2 5.87 20.87 -9.61
C SER A 2 5.64 19.59 -10.42
N VAL A 3 5.07 18.56 -9.79
CA VAL A 3 4.68 17.32 -10.49
C VAL A 3 3.34 17.56 -11.19
N ASN A 4 3.28 17.35 -12.50
CA ASN A 4 2.03 17.43 -13.26
C ASN A 4 1.31 16.08 -13.29
N PHE A 5 0.22 15.97 -12.52
CA PHE A 5 -0.58 14.75 -12.45
C PHE A 5 -1.31 14.41 -13.75
N ASP A 6 -1.57 15.38 -14.64
CA ASP A 6 -2.22 15.10 -15.92
C ASP A 6 -1.31 14.33 -16.88
N ASP A 7 0.00 14.53 -16.77
CA ASP A 7 0.96 13.78 -17.56
C ASP A 7 1.10 12.35 -17.01
N LEU A 8 1.10 12.18 -15.68
CA LEU A 8 1.05 10.85 -15.05
C LEU A 8 -0.19 10.06 -15.47
N ARG A 9 -1.36 10.72 -15.59
CA ARG A 9 -2.61 10.08 -16.02
C ARG A 9 -2.57 9.59 -17.47
N LYS A 10 -1.79 10.21 -18.35
CA LYS A 10 -1.66 9.81 -19.76
C LYS A 10 -0.72 8.62 -19.98
N LEU A 11 0.10 8.27 -18.99
CA LEU A 11 1.03 7.16 -19.12
C LEU A 11 0.33 5.80 -19.35
N PRO A 12 0.95 4.87 -20.09
CA PRO A 12 0.55 3.48 -20.12
C PRO A 12 0.53 2.87 -18.71
N VAL A 13 -0.33 1.87 -18.48
CA VAL A 13 -0.48 1.23 -17.16
C VAL A 13 0.85 0.67 -16.64
N ALA A 14 1.66 0.05 -17.51
CA ALA A 14 2.96 -0.48 -17.14
C ALA A 14 3.90 0.60 -16.59
N GLU A 15 3.92 1.78 -17.24
CA GLU A 15 4.79 2.88 -16.81
C GLU A 15 4.29 3.53 -15.51
N LYS A 16 2.96 3.64 -15.33
CA LYS A 16 2.37 4.06 -14.06
C LYS A 16 2.79 3.14 -12.92
N LEU A 17 2.70 1.83 -13.13
CA LEU A 17 3.10 0.84 -12.13
C LEU A 17 4.60 0.92 -11.82
N ARG A 18 5.45 1.10 -12.84
CA ARG A 18 6.89 1.32 -12.65
C ARG A 18 7.15 2.50 -11.71
N LEU A 19 6.54 3.65 -11.98
CA LEU A 19 6.68 4.85 -11.14
C LEU A 19 6.15 4.66 -9.73
N VAL A 20 5.01 3.98 -9.56
CA VAL A 20 4.46 3.68 -8.24
C VAL A 20 5.43 2.85 -7.41
N VAL A 21 6.06 1.83 -8.01
CA VAL A 21 7.06 0.99 -7.33
C VAL A 21 8.31 1.81 -6.98
N GLU A 22 8.81 2.60 -7.94
CA GLU A 22 10.02 3.43 -7.74
C GLU A 22 9.82 4.45 -6.60
N LEU A 23 8.66 5.10 -6.54
CA LEU A 23 8.29 6.00 -5.44
C LEU A 23 8.09 5.25 -4.11
N TRP A 24 7.55 4.03 -4.16
CA TRP A 24 7.37 3.23 -2.95
C TRP A 24 8.70 2.81 -2.34
N ASP A 25 9.65 2.38 -3.17
CA ASP A 25 11.00 2.04 -2.74
C ASP A 25 11.71 3.26 -2.12
N ASP A 26 11.59 4.43 -2.74
CA ASP A 26 12.15 5.69 -2.23
C ASP A 26 11.56 6.09 -0.87
N ILE A 27 10.23 6.04 -0.72
CA ILE A 27 9.56 6.28 0.57
C ILE A 27 10.06 5.30 1.64
N SER A 28 10.24 4.02 1.28
CA SER A 28 10.67 2.99 2.23
C SER A 28 12.14 3.14 2.69
N ALA A 29 12.97 3.78 1.86
CA ALA A 29 14.37 4.07 2.16
C ALA A 29 14.56 5.42 2.87
N SER A 30 13.52 6.24 2.96
CA SER A 30 13.56 7.56 3.59
C SER A 30 13.40 7.47 5.11
N ASP A 31 14.19 8.27 5.83
CA ASP A 31 14.02 8.51 7.27
C ASP A 31 13.08 9.69 7.56
N GLU A 32 12.41 10.25 6.53
CA GLU A 32 11.47 11.35 6.70
C GLU A 32 10.27 10.92 7.57
N PRO A 33 9.99 11.63 8.68
CA PRO A 33 8.92 11.24 9.58
C PRO A 33 7.55 11.49 8.93
N LEU A 34 6.80 10.41 8.71
CA LEU A 34 5.41 10.49 8.26
C LEU A 34 4.48 10.78 9.45
N VAL A 35 3.96 12.00 9.53
CA VAL A 35 2.95 12.37 10.53
C VAL A 35 1.57 11.89 10.05
N LEU A 36 1.03 10.88 10.73
CA LEU A 36 -0.33 10.38 10.46
C LEU A 36 -1.38 11.33 11.04
N GLY A 37 -2.25 11.86 10.18
CA GLY A 37 -3.39 12.67 10.59
C GLY A 37 -4.49 11.84 11.27
N GLU A 38 -5.42 12.54 11.93
CA GLU A 38 -6.52 11.91 12.67
C GLU A 38 -7.36 10.96 11.81
N ARG A 39 -7.62 11.33 10.54
CA ARG A 39 -8.38 10.47 9.62
C ARG A 39 -7.69 9.13 9.36
N GLN A 40 -6.37 9.12 9.18
CA GLN A 40 -5.63 7.88 8.93
C GLN A 40 -5.68 6.98 10.17
N GLN A 41 -5.59 7.57 11.37
CA GLN A 41 -5.70 6.83 12.63
C GLN A 41 -7.10 6.22 12.80
N GLN A 42 -8.16 7.03 12.59
CA GLN A 42 -9.55 6.57 12.67
C GLN A 42 -9.85 5.44 11.67
N GLU A 43 -9.32 5.53 10.45
CA GLU A 43 -9.49 4.46 9.46
C GLU A 43 -8.74 3.17 9.86
N ALA A 44 -7.57 3.29 10.48
CA ALA A 44 -6.84 2.14 10.99
C ALA A 44 -7.60 1.46 12.14
N GLU A 45 -8.12 2.23 13.09
CA GLU A 45 -8.95 1.74 14.19
C GLU A 45 -10.22 1.04 13.69
N ARG A 46 -10.94 1.67 12.75
CA ARG A 46 -12.14 1.10 12.14
C ARG A 46 -11.86 -0.27 11.49
N ARG A 47 -10.74 -0.39 10.76
CA ARG A 47 -10.36 -1.66 10.11
C ARG A 47 -9.95 -2.74 11.11
N ASP A 48 -9.30 -2.36 12.20
CA ASP A 48 -8.95 -3.30 13.26
C ASP A 48 -10.19 -3.82 13.98
N ASP A 49 -11.14 -2.95 14.31
CA ASP A 49 -12.43 -3.34 14.89
C ASP A 49 -13.25 -4.24 13.96
N GLU A 50 -13.28 -3.93 12.66
CA GLU A 50 -13.91 -4.79 11.65
C GLU A 50 -13.27 -6.18 11.58
N LEU A 51 -11.94 -6.26 11.64
CA LEU A 51 -11.22 -7.53 11.62
C LEU A 51 -11.48 -8.34 12.89
N ARG A 52 -11.53 -7.69 14.07
CA ARG A 52 -11.88 -8.35 15.34
C ARG A 52 -13.31 -8.88 15.34
N ALA A 53 -14.25 -8.08 14.81
CA ALA A 53 -15.66 -8.47 14.73
C ALA A 53 -15.89 -9.60 13.71
N ASN A 54 -15.13 -9.60 12.61
CA ASN A 54 -15.23 -10.64 11.59
C ASN A 54 -13.84 -11.06 11.07
N PRO A 55 -13.18 -12.03 11.73
CA PRO A 55 -11.86 -12.51 11.30
C PRO A 55 -11.81 -13.10 9.88
N GLN A 56 -12.96 -13.46 9.29
CA GLN A 56 -13.03 -14.06 7.95
C GLN A 56 -12.85 -13.04 6.81
N ILE A 57 -12.82 -11.73 7.10
CA ILE A 57 -12.56 -10.70 6.07
C ILE A 57 -11.11 -10.67 5.61
N ALA A 58 -10.20 -11.29 6.36
CA ALA A 58 -8.78 -11.35 6.05
C ALA A 58 -8.29 -12.79 5.94
N ILE A 59 -7.14 -12.95 5.31
CA ILE A 59 -6.40 -14.21 5.24
C ILE A 59 -5.08 -14.07 5.98
N THR A 60 -4.53 -15.19 6.45
CA THR A 60 -3.20 -15.18 7.07
C THR A 60 -2.13 -14.87 6.02
N ARG A 61 -0.95 -14.46 6.48
CA ARG A 61 0.22 -14.25 5.62
C ARG A 61 0.58 -15.51 4.82
N ASP A 62 0.53 -16.67 5.46
CA ASP A 62 0.84 -17.95 4.82
C ASP A 62 -0.16 -18.29 3.70
N GLU A 63 -1.44 -18.02 3.94
CA GLU A 63 -2.49 -18.16 2.93
C GLU A 63 -2.25 -17.22 1.75
N LEU A 64 -1.89 -15.96 2.01
CA LEU A 64 -1.56 -14.98 0.99
C LEU A 64 -0.37 -15.45 0.14
N CYS A 65 0.75 -15.83 0.76
CA CYS A 65 1.95 -16.30 0.04
C CYS A 65 1.64 -17.50 -0.87
N ARG A 66 0.85 -18.47 -0.36
CA ARG A 66 0.43 -19.64 -1.13
C ARG A 66 -0.41 -19.28 -2.35
N ARG A 67 -1.33 -18.31 -2.23
CA ARG A 67 -2.17 -17.85 -3.36
C ARG A 67 -1.37 -17.11 -4.43
N VAL A 68 -0.39 -16.31 -4.01
CA VAL A 68 0.43 -15.49 -4.92
C VAL A 68 1.59 -16.30 -5.53
N GLY A 69 1.80 -17.54 -5.10
CA GLY A 69 2.84 -18.42 -5.65
C GLY A 69 4.25 -18.04 -5.21
N LYS A 70 4.39 -17.24 -4.14
CA LYS A 70 5.69 -17.05 -3.48
C LYS A 70 5.88 -18.18 -2.48
N THR A 71 6.55 -19.25 -2.90
CA THR A 71 7.32 -20.08 -1.97
C THR A 71 8.37 -19.19 -1.32
N ASP A 72 8.44 -19.20 0.01
CA ASP A 72 9.46 -18.50 0.78
C ASP A 72 10.84 -18.86 0.21
N GLY A 73 11.60 -17.83 -0.13
CA GLY A 73 13.04 -17.87 -0.43
C GLY A 73 13.75 -16.99 0.57
#